data_AF-A0A7C2J8V3-F1
#
_entry.id   AF-A0A7C2J8V3-F1
#
_cell.length_a   1.000
_cell.length_b   1.000
_cell.length_c   1.000
_cell.angle_alpha   90.00
_cell.angle_beta   90.00
_cell.angle_gamma   90.00
#
_symmetry.space_group_name_H-M   'P 1'
#
loop_
_entity.id
_entity.type
_entity.pdbx_description
1 polymer ?
#
loop_
_entity_poly.entity_id
_entity_poly.type
_entity_poly.pdbx_seq_one_letter_code
_entity_poly.pdbx_strand_id
1 'polypeptide(L)' 'THVHRYLKPLLDRVEKGEIDPSFLITHRLPLEDAAYGYDIFSKKKDNCIKVVLKP' A
#
# COMPACT_ATOMS: atom_id res chain seq x y z
N THR A 1 -6.11 -5.76 16.60
CA THR A 1 -5.14 -6.43 17.49
C THR A 1 -4.29 -7.52 16.83
N HIS A 2 -4.46 -7.86 15.54
CA HIS A 2 -3.64 -8.89 14.87
C HIS A 2 -2.32 -8.39 14.26
N VAL A 3 -2.15 -7.08 14.08
CA VAL A 3 -0.97 -6.49 13.43
C VAL A 3 0.32 -6.95 14.12
N HIS A 4 0.47 -6.76 15.43
CA HIS A 4 1.69 -7.17 16.14
C HIS A 4 1.97 -8.68 16.08
N ARG A 5 0.93 -9.53 16.05
CA ARG A 5 1.08 -10.98 15.93
C ARG A 5 1.70 -11.37 14.59
N TYR A 6 1.29 -10.72 13.51
CA TYR A 6 1.71 -11.08 12.15
C TYR A 6 2.80 -10.19 11.57
N LEU A 7 3.08 -9.03 12.17
CA LEU A 7 4.07 -8.09 11.67
C LEU A 7 5.44 -8.74 11.48
N LYS A 8 5.98 -9.34 12.55
CA LYS A 8 7.29 -10.00 12.52
C LYS A 8 7.38 -11.11 11.47
N PRO A 9 6.52 -12.16 11.50
CA PRO A 9 6.66 -13.25 10.54
C PRO A 9 6.40 -12.83 9.08
N LEU A 10 5.55 -11.81 8.82
CA LEU A 10 5.33 -11.32 7.46
C LEU A 10 6.49 -10.44 6.98
N LEU A 11 7.04 -9.58 7.84
CA LEU A 11 8.20 -8.75 7.51
C LEU A 11 9.41 -9.61 7.19
N ASP A 12 9.69 -10.65 8.00
CA ASP A 12 10.81 -11.58 7.77
C ASP A 12 10.75 -12.22 6.37
N ARG A 13 9.55 -12.51 5.85
CA ARG A 13 9.35 -13.07 4.51
C ARG A 13 9.60 -12.05 3.40
N VAL A 14 9.24 -10.79 3.64
CA VAL A 14 9.53 -9.69 2.70
C VAL A 14 11.03 -9.44 2.62
N GLU A 15 11.71 -9.38 3.76
CA GLU A 15 13.17 -9.16 3.81
C GLU A 15 13.96 -10.29 3.15
N LYS A 16 13.48 -11.54 3.27
CA LYS A 16 14.06 -12.71 2.56
C LYS A 16 13.75 -12.75 1.07
N GLY A 17 12.91 -11.85 0.57
CA GLY A 17 12.46 -11.84 -0.83
C GLY A 17 11.47 -12.96 -1.18
N GLU A 18 10.91 -13.66 -0.19
CA GLU A 18 9.88 -14.68 -0.41
C GLU A 18 8.55 -14.05 -0.87
N ILE A 19 8.33 -12.78 -0.51
CA ILE A 19 7.16 -11.98 -0.88
C ILE A 19 7.61 -10.56 -1.24
N ASP A 20 7.34 -10.11 -2.45
CA ASP A 20 7.40 -8.68 -2.80
C ASP A 20 5.98 -8.11 -2.85
N PRO A 21 5.54 -7.30 -1.87
CA PRO A 21 4.21 -6.70 -1.88
C PRO A 21 4.12 -5.44 -2.78
N SER A 22 5.22 -5.01 -3.40
CA SER A 22 5.29 -3.75 -4.14
C SER A 22 4.35 -3.71 -5.35
N PHE A 23 4.04 -4.86 -5.95
CA PHE A 23 3.11 -4.95 -7.09
C PHE A 23 1.69 -4.49 -6.76
N LEU A 24 1.30 -4.49 -5.48
CA LEU A 24 -0.01 -3.98 -5.06
C LEU A 24 -0.11 -2.46 -5.21
N ILE A 25 1.02 -1.75 -5.17
CA ILE A 25 1.09 -0.29 -5.18
C ILE A 25 0.91 0.22 -6.61
N THR A 26 -0.33 0.48 -6.99
CA THR A 26 -0.69 1.05 -8.29
C THR A 26 -0.43 2.55 -8.39
N HIS A 27 -0.51 3.28 -7.27
CA HIS A 27 -0.40 4.74 -7.26
C HIS A 27 0.49 5.21 -6.11
N ARG A 28 1.40 6.14 -6.42
CA ARG A 28 2.22 6.87 -5.45
C ARG A 28 1.99 8.35 -5.66
N LEU A 29 1.50 9.03 -4.63
CA LEU A 29 1.13 10.44 -4.69
C LEU A 29 1.81 11.20 -3.55
N PRO A 30 2.05 12.50 -3.68
CA PRO A 30 2.49 13.31 -2.56
C PRO A 30 1.34 13.52 -1.55
N LEU A 31 1.66 13.94 -0.32
CA LEU A 31 0.68 14.05 0.77
C LEU A 31 -0.38 15.12 0.50
N GLU A 32 -0.03 16.20 -0.18
CA GLU A 32 -0.95 17.26 -0.62
C GLU A 32 -2.08 16.74 -1.52
N ASP A 33 -1.84 15.65 -2.25
CA ASP A 33 -2.80 15.01 -3.15
C ASP A 33 -3.66 13.93 -2.46
N ALA A 34 -3.65 13.87 -1.13
CA ALA A 34 -4.40 12.87 -0.36
C ALA A 34 -5.89 12.80 -0.77
N ALA A 35 -6.54 13.96 -0.95
CA ALA A 35 -7.95 14.01 -1.36
C ALA A 35 -8.20 13.33 -2.71
N TYR A 36 -7.32 13.56 -3.69
CA TYR A 36 -7.36 12.87 -4.98
C TYR A 36 -7.12 11.37 -4.81
N GLY A 37 -6.13 10.98 -4.01
CA GLY A 37 -5.84 9.58 -3.68
C GLY A 37 -7.04 8.83 -3.09
N TYR A 38 -7.82 9.49 -2.24
CA TYR A 38 -9.07 8.93 -1.70
C TYR A 38 -10.17 8.82 -2.76
N ASP A 39 -10.30 9.78 -3.69
CA ASP A 39 -11.28 9.73 -4.78
C ASP A 39 -11.03 8.53 -5.70
N ILE A 40 -9.79 8.35 -6.17
CA ILE A 40 -9.43 7.25 -7.08
C ILE A 40 -9.61 5.88 -6.41
N PHE A 41 -9.22 5.76 -5.13
CA PHE A 41 -9.33 4.51 -4.39
C PHE A 41 -10.80 4.15 -4.10
N SER A 42 -11.58 5.11 -3.61
CA SER A 42 -13.00 4.89 -3.26
C SER A 42 -13.85 4.58 -4.49
N LYS A 43 -13.60 5.26 -5.61
CA LYS A 43 -14.33 5.08 -6.87
C LYS A 43 -13.75 3.98 -7.76
N LYS A 44 -12.68 3.30 -7.33
CA LYS A 44 -11.96 2.26 -8.10
C LYS A 44 -11.62 2.71 -9.53
N LYS A 45 -11.18 3.96 -9.66
CA LYS A 45 -10.72 4.52 -10.94
C LYS A 45 -9.32 4.01 -11.27
N ASP A 46 -8.93 4.10 -12.54
CA ASP A 46 -7.56 3.89 -12.99
C ASP A 46 -6.96 2.53 -12.59
N ASN A 47 -7.80 1.50 -12.49
CA ASN A 47 -7.42 0.18 -11.97
C ASN A 47 -6.71 0.24 -10.61
N CYS A 48 -7.08 1.21 -9.76
CA CYS A 48 -6.45 1.45 -8.47
C CYS A 48 -6.63 0.27 -7.51
N ILE A 49 -5.51 -0.32 -7.06
CA ILE A 49 -5.45 -1.39 -6.05
C ILE A 49 -5.02 -0.82 -4.70
N LYS A 50 -3.92 -0.05 -4.69
CA LYS A 50 -3.37 0.58 -3.48
C LYS A 50 -2.73 1.92 -3.82
N VAL A 51 -3.08 2.92 -3.00
CA VAL A 51 -2.43 4.24 -2.99
C VAL A 51 -1.45 4.29 -1.81
N VAL A 52 -0.26 4.80 -2.04
CA VAL A 52 0.73 5.16 -1.00
C VAL A 52 1.02 6.65 -1.11
N LEU A 53 0.79 7.38 -0.01
CA LEU A 53 1.12 8.80 0.08
C LEU A 53 2.57 8.97 0.56
N LYS A 54 3.33 9.82 -0.13
CA LYS A 54 4.69 10.21 0.25
C LYS A 54 4.65 11.62 0.84
N PRO A 55 5.24 11.85 2.03
CA PRO A 55 5.37 13.19 2.59
C PRO A 55 6.24 14.10 1.72
#